data_AF-A0A4P8GNU5-F1
#
_entry.id   AF-A0A4P8GNU5-F1
#
_cell.length_a   1.000
_cell.length_b   1.000
_cell.length_c   1.000
_cell.angle_alpha   90.00
_cell.angle_beta   90.00
_cell.angle_gamma   90.00
#
_symmetry.space_group_name_H-M   'P 1'
#
loop_
_entity.id
_entity.type
_entity.pdbx_description
1 polymer ?
#
loop_
_entity_poly.entity_id
_entity_poly.type
_entity_poly.pdbx_seq_one_letter_code
_entity_poly.pdbx_strand_id
1 'polypeptide(L)'
;MNHDKVAARAAEEIIELLTLCQQLQSEKDGRERPAPGAYSRDEDEFSARIRFACGHALQLRRLLPVMTTLSAIGAEMERRGEISVLPGEDYAQKALECLKEEYLPEEGDAP
;
A
#
# COMPACT_ATOMS: atom_id res chain seq x y z
N MET A 1 19.43 2.82 -5.03
CA MET A 1 18.28 2.82 -5.98
C MET A 1 17.15 3.55 -5.28
N ASN A 2 16.49 4.54 -5.89
CA ASN A 2 15.43 5.28 -5.19
C ASN A 2 14.17 4.40 -5.14
N HIS A 3 13.98 3.70 -4.02
CA HIS A 3 12.92 2.71 -3.83
C HIS A 3 11.53 3.30 -4.06
N ASP A 4 11.35 4.60 -3.80
CA ASP A 4 10.10 5.31 -4.02
C ASP A 4 9.78 5.45 -5.52
N LYS A 5 10.80 5.73 -6.35
CA LYS A 5 10.64 5.81 -7.81
C LYS A 5 10.31 4.44 -8.40
N VAL A 6 10.88 3.37 -7.85
CA VAL A 6 10.60 2.00 -8.29
C VAL A 6 9.19 1.59 -7.90
N ALA A 7 8.76 1.86 -6.66
CA ALA A 7 7.40 1.58 -6.20
C ALA A 7 6.35 2.40 -6.96
N ALA A 8 6.64 3.67 -7.27
CA ALA A 8 5.78 4.52 -8.07
C ALA A 8 5.57 3.97 -9.48
N ARG A 9 6.67 3.60 -10.14
CA ARG A 9 6.63 3.00 -11.46
C ARG A 9 5.89 1.67 -11.47
N ALA A 10 6.14 0.79 -10.50
CA ALA A 10 5.48 -0.50 -10.42
C ALA A 10 3.95 -0.34 -10.25
N ALA A 11 3.51 0.61 -9.44
CA ALA A 11 2.08 0.88 -9.28
C ALA A 11 1.44 1.45 -10.56
N GLU A 12 2.15 2.31 -11.29
CA GLU A 12 1.71 2.83 -12.60
C GLU A 12 1.57 1.70 -13.62
N GLU A 13 2.58 0.83 -13.73
CA GLU A 13 2.56 -0.34 -14.62
C GLU A 13 1.39 -1.29 -14.28
N ILE A 14 1.11 -1.53 -12.99
CA ILE A 14 -0.03 -2.33 -12.54
C ILE A 14 -1.36 -1.69 -12.98
N ILE A 15 -1.52 -0.37 -12.79
CA ILE A 15 -2.74 0.34 -13.16
C ILE A 15 -2.95 0.33 -14.67
N GLU A 16 -1.89 0.53 -15.45
CA GLU A 16 -1.93 0.45 -16.92
C GLU A 16 -2.37 -0.93 -17.39
N LEU A 17 -1.80 -2.00 -16.84
CA LEU A 17 -2.18 -3.37 -17.18
C LEU A 17 -3.62 -3.69 -16.82
N LEU A 18 -4.07 -3.27 -15.63
CA LEU A 18 -5.46 -3.45 -15.20
C LEU A 18 -6.44 -2.67 -16.09
N THR A 19 -6.06 -1.46 -16.49
CA THR A 19 -6.86 -0.62 -17.41
C THR A 19 -6.96 -1.27 -18.79
N LEU A 20 -5.86 -1.82 -19.31
CA LEU A 20 -5.84 -2.57 -20.56
C LEU A 20 -6.72 -3.82 -20.48
N CYS A 21 -6.64 -4.58 -19.39
CA CYS A 21 -7.52 -5.71 -19.14
C CYS A 21 -9.00 -5.31 -19.19
N GLN A 22 -9.34 -4.15 -18.61
CA GLN A 22 -10.71 -3.67 -18.65
C GLN A 22 -11.17 -3.34 -20.06
N GLN A 23 -10.33 -2.62 -20.81
CA GLN A 23 -10.62 -2.28 -22.21
C GLN A 23 -10.85 -3.55 -23.05
N LEU A 24 -9.97 -4.54 -22.96
CA LEU A 24 -10.07 -5.78 -23.72
C LEU A 24 -11.34 -6.58 -23.38
N GLN A 25 -11.75 -6.62 -22.10
CA GLN A 25 -13.01 -7.26 -21.73
C GLN A 25 -14.22 -6.46 -22.18
N SER A 26 -14.17 -5.13 -22.17
CA SER A 26 -15.23 -4.28 -22.72
C SER A 26 -15.46 -4.52 -24.20
N GLU A 27 -14.38 -4.59 -24.98
CA GLU A 27 -14.43 -4.91 -26.41
C GLU A 27 -15.02 -6.31 -26.64
N LYS A 28 -14.56 -7.29 -25.87
CA LYS A 28 -15.05 -8.68 -25.96
C LYS A 28 -16.55 -8.80 -25.62
N ASP A 29 -17.00 -8.11 -24.59
CA ASP A 29 -18.38 -8.18 -24.10
C ASP A 29 -19.33 -7.27 -24.89
N GLY A 30 -18.81 -6.42 -25.78
CA GLY A 30 -19.58 -5.37 -26.46
C GLY A 30 -20.20 -4.36 -25.49
N ARG A 31 -19.58 -4.19 -24.31
CA ARG A 31 -20.08 -3.35 -23.21
C ARG A 31 -19.07 -2.27 -22.87
N GLU A 32 -19.51 -1.01 -22.97
CA GLU A 32 -18.70 0.12 -22.54
C GLU A 32 -18.53 0.12 -21.00
N ARG A 33 -17.28 0.15 -20.54
CA ARG A 33 -16.93 0.32 -19.13
C ARG A 33 -16.07 1.57 -19.00
N PRO A 34 -16.48 2.57 -18.19
CA PRO A 34 -15.69 3.77 -17.95
C PRO A 34 -14.33 3.45 -17.34
N ALA A 35 -13.34 4.32 -17.57
CA ALA A 35 -11.98 4.14 -17.03
C ALA A 35 -11.97 3.89 -15.51
N PRO A 36 -11.01 3.10 -14.99
CA PRO A 36 -10.91 2.83 -13.55
C PRO A 36 -10.77 4.14 -12.75
N GLY A 37 -11.78 4.47 -11.95
CA GLY A 37 -11.85 5.71 -11.16
C GLY A 37 -12.89 6.73 -11.65
N ALA A 38 -13.44 6.55 -12.86
CA ALA A 38 -14.63 7.25 -13.28
C ALA A 38 -15.86 6.69 -12.55
N TYR A 39 -16.78 7.57 -12.14
CA TYR A 39 -18.05 7.13 -11.59
C TYR A 39 -18.90 6.48 -12.67
N SER A 40 -19.46 5.30 -12.36
CA SER A 40 -20.44 4.61 -13.19
C SER A 40 -21.62 4.21 -12.33
N ARG A 41 -22.84 4.48 -12.80
CA ARG A 41 -24.07 4.05 -12.12
C ARG A 41 -24.31 2.55 -12.30
N ASP A 42 -23.94 2.02 -13.46
CA ASP A 42 -24.18 0.63 -13.87
C ASP A 42 -22.88 -0.18 -13.82
N GLU A 43 -22.08 0.01 -12.77
CA GLU A 43 -20.83 -0.70 -12.54
C GLU A 43 -21.10 -2.20 -12.38
N ASP A 44 -20.44 -3.03 -13.20
CA ASP A 44 -20.46 -4.48 -13.04
C ASP A 44 -19.34 -4.98 -12.12
N GLU A 45 -19.46 -6.24 -11.70
CA GLU A 45 -18.51 -6.84 -10.75
C GLU A 45 -17.06 -6.80 -11.28
N PHE A 46 -16.86 -6.98 -12.58
CA PHE A 46 -15.54 -6.95 -13.18
C PHE A 46 -14.93 -5.53 -13.11
N SER A 47 -15.69 -4.50 -13.49
CA SER A 47 -15.27 -3.10 -13.39
C SER A 47 -14.98 -2.70 -11.95
N ALA A 48 -15.83 -3.13 -11.01
CA ALA A 48 -15.62 -2.88 -9.58
C ALA A 48 -14.30 -3.49 -9.09
N ARG A 49 -14.01 -4.75 -9.48
CA ARG A 49 -12.76 -5.43 -9.12
C ARG A 49 -11.52 -4.72 -9.68
N ILE A 50 -11.58 -4.26 -10.93
CA ILE A 50 -10.51 -3.45 -11.52
C ILE A 50 -10.32 -2.15 -10.74
N ARG A 51 -11.41 -1.43 -10.42
CA ARG A 51 -11.35 -0.20 -9.63
C ARG A 51 -10.72 -0.41 -8.25
N PHE A 52 -11.10 -1.47 -7.53
CA PHE A 52 -10.48 -1.81 -6.24
C PHE A 52 -9.00 -2.15 -6.39
N ALA A 53 -8.62 -2.94 -7.38
CA ALA A 53 -7.22 -3.30 -7.63
C ALA A 53 -6.35 -2.08 -7.96
N CYS A 54 -6.85 -1.16 -8.80
CA CYS A 54 -6.18 0.13 -9.06
C CYS A 54 -6.04 0.96 -7.78
N GLY A 55 -7.07 0.99 -6.94
CA GLY A 55 -7.03 1.64 -5.62
C GLY A 55 -5.94 1.06 -4.72
N HIS A 56 -5.83 -0.27 -4.64
CA HIS A 56 -4.78 -0.93 -3.85
C HIS A 56 -3.38 -0.67 -4.39
N ALA A 57 -3.19 -0.65 -5.72
CA ALA A 57 -1.90 -0.30 -6.32
C ALA A 57 -1.46 1.13 -5.91
N LEU A 58 -2.40 2.09 -5.91
CA LEU A 58 -2.14 3.46 -5.45
C LEU A 58 -1.81 3.53 -3.96
N GLN A 59 -2.46 2.72 -3.12
CA GLN A 59 -2.16 2.64 -1.69
C GLN A 59 -0.76 2.06 -1.45
N LEU A 60 -0.44 0.95 -2.12
CA LEU A 60 0.88 0.30 -2.03
C LEU A 60 2.00 1.24 -2.47
N ARG A 61 1.79 2.03 -3.53
CA ARG A 61 2.73 3.08 -3.95
C ARG A 61 3.11 4.03 -2.81
N ARG A 62 2.15 4.39 -1.96
CA ARG A 62 2.34 5.32 -0.85
C ARG A 62 2.92 4.63 0.38
N LEU A 63 2.53 3.39 0.64
CA LEU A 63 2.96 2.63 1.82
C LEU A 63 4.41 2.15 1.71
N LEU A 64 4.89 1.77 0.52
CA LEU A 64 6.25 1.23 0.37
C LEU A 64 7.37 2.19 0.82
N PRO A 65 7.36 3.49 0.45
CA PRO A 65 8.30 4.47 0.99
C PRO A 65 8.24 4.61 2.52
N VAL A 66 7.02 4.62 3.06
CA VAL A 66 6.77 4.73 4.50
C VAL A 66 7.36 3.53 5.23
N MET A 67 7.10 2.32 4.74
CA MET A 67 7.65 1.08 5.29
C MET A 67 9.18 1.07 5.24
N THR A 68 9.78 1.50 4.13
CA THR A 68 11.25 1.60 4.00
C THR A 68 11.84 2.57 5.02
N THR A 69 11.20 3.72 5.19
CA THR A 69 11.60 4.73 6.17
C THR A 69 11.45 4.19 7.59
N LEU A 70 10.36 3.50 7.87
CA LEU A 70 10.07 2.92 9.19
C LEU A 70 11.03 1.79 9.54
N SER A 71 11.46 0.97 8.57
CA SER A 71 12.52 -0.01 8.78
C SER A 71 13.85 0.66 9.15
N ALA A 72 14.20 1.78 8.49
CA ALA A 72 15.40 2.53 8.82
C ALA A 72 15.32 3.17 10.23
N ILE A 73 14.15 3.67 10.61
CA ILE A 73 13.88 4.13 11.97
C ILE A 73 14.03 2.97 12.96
N GLY A 74 13.45 1.80 12.70
CA GLY A 74 13.61 0.64 13.59
C GLY A 74 15.07 0.21 13.77
N ALA A 75 15.86 0.20 12.70
CA ALA A 75 17.29 -0.10 12.80
C ALA A 75 18.07 0.94 13.63
N GLU A 76 17.61 2.21 13.63
CA GLU A 76 18.14 3.26 14.49
C GLU A 76 17.73 3.07 15.95
N MET A 77 16.46 2.77 16.20
CA MET A 77 15.90 2.51 17.54
C MET A 77 16.62 1.32 18.20
N GLU A 78 16.87 0.23 17.46
CA GLU A 78 17.62 -0.91 17.99
C GLU A 78 19.06 -0.52 18.38
N ARG A 79 19.74 0.28 17.55
CA ARG A 79 21.10 0.74 17.85
C ARG A 79 21.17 1.60 19.11
N ARG A 80 20.08 2.29 19.43
CA ARG A 80 19.93 3.09 20.67
C ARG A 80 19.46 2.25 21.85
N GLY A 81 19.12 0.98 21.64
CA GLY A 81 18.58 0.08 22.65
C GLY A 81 17.10 0.33 22.99
N GLU A 82 16.38 1.06 22.14
CA GLU A 82 14.95 1.36 22.34
C GLU A 82 14.07 0.16 21.98
N ILE A 83 14.48 -0.65 20.99
CA ILE A 83 13.83 -1.91 20.61
C ILE A 83 14.86 -3.03 20.46
N SER A 84 14.40 -4.28 20.39
CA SER A 84 15.20 -5.46 20.07
C SER A 84 14.54 -6.23 18.94
N VAL A 85 15.30 -6.58 17.91
CA VAL A 85 14.78 -7.28 16.71
C VAL A 85 15.51 -8.62 16.55
N LEU A 86 14.75 -9.71 16.61
CA LEU A 86 15.26 -11.07 16.44
C LEU A 86 15.40 -11.45 14.97
N PRO A 87 16.23 -12.46 14.63
CA PRO A 87 16.30 -12.98 13.28
C PRO A 87 14.93 -13.40 12.74
N GLY A 88 14.53 -12.83 11.61
CA GLY A 88 13.23 -13.07 10.97
C GLY A 88 12.13 -12.09 11.37
N GLU A 89 12.38 -11.20 12.34
CA GLU A 89 11.48 -10.08 12.65
C GLU A 89 11.73 -8.90 11.71
N ASP A 90 10.71 -8.05 11.56
CA ASP A 90 10.74 -6.89 10.69
C ASP A 90 10.93 -5.60 11.49
N TYR A 91 11.95 -4.81 11.12
CA TYR A 91 12.28 -3.55 11.79
C TYR A 91 11.14 -2.52 11.72
N ALA A 92 10.41 -2.44 10.60
CA ALA A 92 9.32 -1.48 10.49
C ALA A 92 8.17 -1.85 11.42
N GLN A 93 7.87 -3.16 11.54
CA GLN A 93 6.84 -3.64 12.45
C GLN A 93 7.20 -3.37 13.92
N LYS A 94 8.42 -3.69 14.35
CA LYS A 94 8.87 -3.43 15.73
C LYS A 94 8.91 -1.94 16.07
N ALA A 95 9.37 -1.11 15.13
CA ALA A 95 9.33 0.34 15.29
C ALA A 95 7.89 0.84 15.43
N LEU A 96 6.96 0.33 14.62
CA LEU A 96 5.56 0.71 14.71
C LEU A 96 4.94 0.30 16.05
N GLU A 97 5.22 -0.90 16.53
CA GLU A 97 4.75 -1.39 17.83
C GLU A 97 5.23 -0.47 18.97
N CYS A 98 6.52 -0.14 18.99
CA CYS A 98 7.08 0.79 19.98
C CYS A 98 6.46 2.20 19.89
N LEU A 99 6.32 2.76 18.68
CA LEU A 99 5.69 4.07 18.49
C LEU A 99 4.21 4.07 18.89
N LYS A 100 3.50 2.96 18.70
CA LYS A 100 2.11 2.84 19.16
C LYS A 100 2.04 2.88 20.69
N GLU A 101 2.92 2.20 21.38
CA GLU A 101 2.97 2.23 22.85
C GLU A 101 3.27 3.65 23.37
N GLU A 102 4.18 4.38 22.71
CA GLU A 102 4.57 5.73 23.11
C GLU A 102 3.48 6.79 22.84
N TYR A 103 2.86 6.75 21.65
CA TYR A 103 1.98 7.83 21.18
C TYR A 103 0.48 7.48 21.15
N LEU A 104 0.13 6.20 21.25
CA LEU A 104 -1.25 5.71 21.27
C LEU A 104 -1.44 4.71 22.43
N PRO A 105 -1.10 5.05 23.69
CA PRO A 105 -1.36 4.16 24.81
C PRO A 105 -2.86 3.90 24.91
N GLU A 106 -3.25 2.63 25.04
CA GLU A 106 -4.63 2.26 25.35
C GLU A 106 -5.04 3.01 26.63
N GLU A 107 -6.21 3.67 26.62
CA GLU A 107 -6.72 4.45 27.77
C GLU A 107 -6.76 3.57 29.03
N GLY A 108 -5.72 3.64 29.86
CA GLY A 108 -5.60 2.80 31.05
C GLY A 108 -4.19 2.68 31.64
N ASP A 109 -3.15 3.03 30.89
CA ASP A 109 -1.75 2.87 31.36
C ASP A 109 -0.98 4.21 31.45
N ALA A 110 -1.69 5.29 31.81
CA ALA A 110 -1.05 6.51 32.30
C ALA A 110 -0.80 6.38 33.82
N PRO A 111 0.38 6.76 34.32
CA PRO A 111 0.76 6.62 35.73
C PRO A 111 -0.07 7.46 36.70
#